data_AF-A0A1M2VM21-F1
#
_entry.id   AF-A0A1M2VM21-F1
#
_cell.length_a   1.000
_cell.length_b   1.000
_cell.length_c   1.000
_cell.angle_alpha   90.00
_cell.angle_beta   90.00
_cell.angle_gamma   90.00
#
_symmetry.space_group_name_H-M   'P 1'
#
loop_
_entity.id
_entity.type
_entity.pdbx_description
1 polymer ?
#
loop_
_entity_poly.entity_id
_entity_poly.type
_entity_poly.pdbx_seq_one_letter_code
_entity_poly.pdbx_strand_id
1 'polypeptide(L)'
;MVNFSTSLVLALSAIAVSAVPLEKRIAQTISASTQKWVAACNAAGGADQCSNISVTAFSTLLAAAGPCDQQNSADAMITLAKTLNNDPDMIKFAQIFAQQPRNTPTSESVQYCQQAPKNAELNGLFQCQFQGAKATTFVGGVAVGAAGTIPFGQTTPLSPAGSCPANPTGPIPDGQQLSDITQDPGLANVKGGSSAAAPPAASSAPPSASSAVAASSAAPPAASSAAPPAATTAVASSAAAAPPASTCAVKKRRGAMKKRIAQDTVASATPWEDACTKAGGADKCNPIAVTAFSTLLAAADPCAQQDSADAMIDLAKQLNNDADMIRLAQIFAQQPRNTPTSQAVVYCQKAPKNAELQGLFQCQFQGASQTTFVGGLAVGAPGTIPFGLTAAVSPAGSCPASPAGPISDGKQLVDITQQPKATGGAAAAGGDNSATGGAADCAEE
;
A
#
# COMPACT_ATOMS: atom_id res chain seq x y z
N MET A 1 50.52 25.78 -46.39
CA MET A 1 50.35 26.68 -45.23
C MET A 1 49.08 27.49 -45.41
N VAL A 2 47.94 27.05 -44.88
CA VAL A 2 46.84 27.92 -44.42
C VAL A 2 46.08 27.14 -43.34
N ASN A 3 46.13 27.60 -42.10
CA ASN A 3 45.38 27.07 -40.96
C ASN A 3 44.00 27.72 -40.92
N PHE A 4 42.93 26.91 -40.85
CA PHE A 4 41.60 27.38 -40.48
C PHE A 4 41.28 26.91 -39.06
N SER A 5 41.51 27.79 -38.09
CA SER A 5 40.94 27.70 -36.75
C SER A 5 39.57 28.37 -36.76
N THR A 6 38.50 27.58 -36.61
CA THR A 6 37.16 28.10 -36.31
C THR A 6 36.68 27.43 -35.02
N SER A 7 36.95 28.08 -33.90
CA SER A 7 36.47 27.68 -32.59
C SER A 7 34.99 28.05 -32.47
N LEU A 8 34.11 27.04 -32.58
CA LEU A 8 32.69 27.16 -32.28
C LEU A 8 32.51 27.02 -30.76
N VAL A 9 32.38 28.14 -30.06
CA VAL A 9 32.02 28.18 -28.64
C VAL A 9 30.51 27.99 -28.53
N LEU A 10 30.06 26.76 -28.26
CA LEU A 10 28.69 26.49 -27.83
C LEU A 10 28.50 26.99 -26.39
N ALA A 11 27.71 28.04 -26.23
CA ALA A 11 27.20 28.47 -24.95
C ALA A 11 26.17 27.44 -24.44
N LEU A 12 26.58 26.58 -23.51
CA LEU A 12 25.66 25.76 -22.70
C LEU A 12 24.92 26.69 -21.72
N SER A 13 23.73 27.13 -22.10
CA SER A 13 22.76 27.68 -21.15
C SER A 13 22.23 26.54 -20.28
N ALA A 14 22.82 26.37 -19.09
CA ALA A 14 22.33 25.50 -18.04
C ALA A 14 20.99 26.04 -17.54
N ILE A 15 19.89 25.56 -18.12
CA ILE A 15 18.55 25.74 -17.54
C ILE A 15 18.50 24.80 -16.35
N ALA A 16 18.75 25.34 -15.16
CA ALA A 16 18.41 24.67 -13.91
C ALA A 16 16.89 24.55 -13.86
N VAL A 17 16.36 23.46 -14.43
CA VAL A 17 14.98 23.05 -14.22
C VAL A 17 14.88 22.69 -12.75
N SER A 18 14.43 23.64 -11.93
CA SER A 18 13.94 23.36 -10.59
C SER A 18 12.69 22.49 -10.77
N ALA A 19 12.90 21.18 -10.94
CA ALA A 19 11.83 20.21 -10.72
C ALA A 19 11.25 20.57 -9.36
N VAL A 20 10.02 21.07 -9.33
CA VAL A 20 9.29 21.26 -8.08
C VAL A 20 9.42 19.93 -7.37
N PRO A 21 10.15 19.85 -6.24
CA PRO A 21 10.30 18.59 -5.57
C PRO A 21 8.88 18.14 -5.29
N LEU A 22 8.47 17.03 -5.92
CA LEU A 22 7.34 16.28 -5.42
C LEU A 22 7.76 15.98 -4.00
N GLU A 23 7.30 16.80 -3.05
CA GLU A 23 7.63 16.61 -1.65
C GLU A 23 7.14 15.21 -1.35
N LYS A 24 8.12 14.31 -1.21
CA LYS A 24 7.94 12.95 -0.77
C LYS A 24 7.57 13.10 0.71
N ARG A 25 6.37 13.62 1.00
CA ARG A 25 6.00 14.09 2.34
C ARG A 25 6.04 12.96 3.35
N ILE A 26 5.97 11.72 2.89
CA ILE A 26 6.13 10.54 3.71
C ILE A 26 7.11 9.63 2.96
N ALA A 27 8.40 9.71 3.32
CA ALA A 27 9.48 8.88 2.78
C ALA A 27 9.37 7.42 3.27
N GLN A 28 8.16 6.86 3.26
CA GLN A 28 7.96 5.50 3.70
C GLN A 28 8.34 4.53 2.60
N THR A 29 9.29 3.67 2.93
CA THR A 29 9.39 2.34 2.36
C THR A 29 8.18 1.54 2.83
N ILE A 30 6.98 1.82 2.27
CA ILE A 30 5.70 1.20 2.69
C ILE A 30 5.82 -0.35 2.65
N SER A 31 6.68 -0.88 1.79
CA SER A 31 6.98 -2.31 1.69
C SER A 31 7.54 -2.89 2.99
N ALA A 32 8.24 -2.10 3.81
CA ALA A 32 8.76 -2.55 5.10
C ALA A 32 7.64 -2.93 6.11
N SER A 33 6.45 -2.35 5.98
CA SER A 33 5.33 -2.61 6.89
C SER A 33 4.82 -4.06 6.86
N THR A 34 4.98 -4.76 5.74
CA THR A 34 4.56 -6.17 5.59
C THR A 34 5.73 -7.14 5.66
N GLN A 35 6.98 -6.68 5.52
CA GLN A 35 8.17 -7.55 5.49
C GLN A 35 8.28 -8.46 6.71
N LYS A 36 8.06 -7.94 7.93
CA LYS A 36 8.11 -8.74 9.16
C LYS A 36 7.03 -9.82 9.19
N TRP A 37 5.82 -9.47 8.73
CA TRP A 37 4.73 -10.43 8.60
C TRP A 37 5.04 -11.51 7.58
N VAL A 38 5.58 -11.16 6.41
CA VAL A 38 5.93 -12.16 5.39
C VAL A 38 7.06 -13.08 5.87
N ALA A 39 8.07 -12.55 6.56
CA ALA A 39 9.12 -13.36 7.15
C ALA A 39 8.56 -14.39 8.14
N ALA A 40 7.65 -13.97 9.04
CA ALA A 40 6.96 -14.88 9.96
C ALA A 40 6.09 -15.91 9.21
N CYS A 41 5.38 -15.46 8.17
CA CYS A 41 4.52 -16.31 7.35
C CYS A 41 5.32 -17.39 6.60
N ASN A 42 6.47 -17.04 6.04
CA ASN A 42 7.38 -17.99 5.40
C ASN A 42 7.93 -18.99 6.42
N ALA A 43 8.34 -18.52 7.61
CA ALA A 43 8.80 -19.38 8.69
C ALA A 43 7.71 -20.36 9.18
N ALA A 44 6.44 -19.94 9.15
CA ALA A 44 5.28 -20.78 9.46
C ALA A 44 4.88 -21.74 8.31
N GLY A 45 5.61 -21.74 7.19
CA GLY A 45 5.36 -22.62 6.04
C GLY A 45 4.28 -22.12 5.06
N GLY A 46 3.93 -20.84 5.10
CA GLY A 46 2.87 -20.26 4.26
C GLY A 46 3.25 -19.93 2.82
N ALA A 47 4.56 -19.81 2.53
CA ALA A 47 5.13 -19.53 1.20
C ALA A 47 4.24 -18.64 0.30
N ASP A 48 3.69 -19.21 -0.78
CA ASP A 48 2.94 -18.48 -1.83
C ASP A 48 1.68 -17.77 -1.30
N GLN A 49 1.09 -18.24 -0.20
CA GLN A 49 -0.08 -17.59 0.41
C GLN A 49 0.29 -16.24 1.03
N CYS A 50 1.55 -16.11 1.49
CA CYS A 50 2.06 -14.90 2.12
C CYS A 50 2.16 -13.76 1.11
N SER A 51 2.72 -14.01 -0.08
CA SER A 51 2.95 -12.96 -1.07
C SER A 51 1.65 -12.27 -1.48
N ASN A 52 0.63 -13.04 -1.87
CA ASN A 52 -0.67 -12.51 -2.31
C ASN A 52 -1.35 -11.63 -1.26
N ILE A 53 -1.33 -12.07 0.01
CA ILE A 53 -1.90 -11.30 1.11
C ILE A 53 -1.06 -10.04 1.37
N SER A 54 0.27 -10.16 1.34
CA SER A 54 1.18 -9.03 1.60
C SER A 54 1.09 -7.93 0.56
N VAL A 55 0.92 -8.30 -0.71
CA VAL A 55 0.69 -7.41 -1.85
C VAL A 55 -0.60 -6.63 -1.68
N THR A 56 -1.68 -7.36 -1.37
CA THR A 56 -2.98 -6.75 -1.10
C THR A 56 -2.87 -5.79 0.09
N ALA A 57 -2.28 -6.24 1.19
CA ALA A 57 -2.10 -5.45 2.41
C ALA A 57 -1.27 -4.19 2.16
N PHE A 58 -0.13 -4.30 1.48
CA PHE A 58 0.71 -3.17 1.08
C PHE A 58 -0.10 -2.13 0.31
N SER A 59 -0.95 -2.55 -0.63
CA SER A 59 -1.78 -1.64 -1.42
C SER A 59 -2.75 -0.82 -0.58
N THR A 60 -3.18 -1.35 0.59
CA THR A 60 -4.12 -0.65 1.48
C THR A 60 -3.50 0.55 2.21
N LEU A 61 -2.17 0.56 2.36
CA LEU A 61 -1.44 1.67 2.97
C LEU A 61 -1.26 2.86 2.02
N LEU A 62 -1.60 2.67 0.75
CA LEU A 62 -1.62 3.74 -0.25
C LEU A 62 -2.84 4.65 -0.04
N ALA A 63 -2.74 5.87 -0.58
CA ALA A 63 -3.72 6.94 -0.42
C ALA A 63 -5.14 6.62 -0.92
N ALA A 64 -5.28 5.65 -1.83
CA ALA A 64 -6.54 5.37 -2.52
C ALA A 64 -7.42 4.32 -1.84
N ALA A 65 -6.92 3.61 -0.82
CA ALA A 65 -7.68 2.54 -0.20
C ALA A 65 -8.84 3.08 0.65
N GLY A 66 -9.93 2.32 0.72
CA GLY A 66 -11.09 2.61 1.56
C GLY A 66 -10.74 2.59 3.06
N PRO A 67 -11.60 3.17 3.92
CA PRO A 67 -11.33 3.25 5.37
C PRO A 67 -11.13 1.89 6.06
N CYS A 68 -11.70 0.81 5.54
CA CYS A 68 -11.64 -0.53 6.14
C CYS A 68 -10.69 -1.50 5.44
N ASP A 69 -10.09 -1.12 4.30
CA ASP A 69 -9.32 -2.06 3.48
C ASP A 69 -8.10 -2.60 4.24
N GLN A 70 -7.42 -1.73 5.01
CA GLN A 70 -6.28 -2.14 5.84
C GLN A 70 -6.66 -3.13 6.94
N GLN A 71 -7.79 -2.90 7.62
CA GLN A 71 -8.29 -3.83 8.63
C GLN A 71 -8.65 -5.18 7.99
N ASN A 72 -9.32 -5.16 6.83
CA ASN A 72 -9.66 -6.38 6.09
C ASN A 72 -8.41 -7.16 5.65
N SER A 73 -7.34 -6.48 5.26
CA SER A 73 -6.06 -7.11 4.97
C SER A 73 -5.40 -7.72 6.22
N ALA A 74 -5.43 -7.02 7.36
CA ALA A 74 -4.97 -7.57 8.63
C ALA A 74 -5.79 -8.81 9.05
N ASP A 75 -7.11 -8.78 8.82
CA ASP A 75 -7.99 -9.93 9.03
C ASP A 75 -7.61 -11.12 8.15
N ALA A 76 -7.26 -10.89 6.89
CA ALA A 76 -6.77 -11.94 6.01
C ALA A 76 -5.43 -12.51 6.49
N MET A 77 -4.51 -11.65 6.94
CA MET A 77 -3.23 -12.06 7.54
C MET A 77 -3.41 -12.96 8.76
N ILE A 78 -4.30 -12.61 9.69
CA ILE A 78 -4.59 -13.42 10.89
C ILE A 78 -5.33 -14.71 10.52
N THR A 79 -6.24 -14.65 9.54
CA THR A 79 -6.93 -15.86 9.04
C THR A 79 -5.91 -16.88 8.51
N LEU A 80 -4.92 -16.42 7.74
CA LEU A 80 -3.84 -17.29 7.26
C LEU A 80 -2.99 -17.81 8.43
N ALA A 81 -2.62 -16.95 9.39
CA ALA A 81 -1.86 -17.36 10.57
C ALA A 81 -2.55 -18.51 11.33
N LYS A 82 -3.88 -18.45 11.48
CA LYS A 82 -4.68 -19.52 12.11
C LYS A 82 -4.60 -20.84 11.35
N THR A 83 -4.55 -20.80 10.02
CA THR A 83 -4.35 -22.01 9.21
C THR A 83 -2.93 -22.56 9.28
N LEU A 84 -1.94 -21.70 9.55
CA LEU A 84 -0.53 -22.03 9.71
C LEU A 84 -0.17 -22.20 11.19
N ASN A 85 -0.95 -23.03 11.89
CA ASN A 85 -0.73 -23.40 13.30
C ASN A 85 -0.78 -22.24 14.31
N ASN A 86 -1.57 -21.20 14.02
CA ASN A 86 -1.72 -20.03 14.90
C ASN A 86 -0.39 -19.36 15.24
N ASP A 87 0.47 -19.18 14.24
CA ASP A 87 1.79 -18.59 14.45
C ASP A 87 1.70 -17.23 15.17
N PRO A 88 2.33 -17.07 16.35
CA PRO A 88 2.18 -15.88 17.18
C PRO A 88 2.82 -14.65 16.55
N ASP A 89 3.91 -14.80 15.78
CA ASP A 89 4.59 -13.69 15.14
C ASP A 89 3.77 -13.17 13.95
N MET A 90 3.15 -14.05 13.17
CA MET A 90 2.19 -13.65 12.13
C MET A 90 1.02 -12.85 12.72
N ILE A 91 0.42 -13.32 13.82
CA ILE A 91 -0.70 -12.62 14.46
C ILE A 91 -0.24 -11.25 14.98
N LYS A 92 0.89 -11.21 15.68
CA LYS A 92 1.49 -9.97 16.20
C LYS A 92 1.78 -8.96 15.09
N PHE A 93 2.43 -9.38 14.01
CA PHE A 93 2.76 -8.46 12.91
C PHE A 93 1.52 -8.03 12.13
N ALA A 94 0.47 -8.86 12.05
CA ALA A 94 -0.81 -8.44 11.50
C ALA A 94 -1.51 -7.38 12.37
N GLN A 95 -1.43 -7.50 13.70
CA GLN A 95 -1.94 -6.50 14.65
C GLN A 95 -1.19 -5.17 14.55
N ILE A 96 0.13 -5.21 14.38
CA ILE A 96 0.94 -4.01 14.12
C ILE A 96 0.57 -3.42 12.76
N PHE A 97 0.44 -4.26 11.73
CA PHE A 97 0.03 -3.81 10.39
C PHE A 97 -1.35 -3.14 10.39
N ALA A 98 -2.34 -3.66 11.13
CA ALA A 98 -3.66 -3.03 11.27
C ALA A 98 -3.59 -1.61 11.83
N GLN A 99 -2.54 -1.32 12.59
CA GLN A 99 -2.31 -0.03 13.24
C GLN A 99 -1.37 0.86 12.42
N GLN A 100 -0.74 0.35 11.38
CA GLN A 100 0.22 1.10 10.58
C GLN A 100 -0.43 2.39 10.01
N PRO A 101 0.17 3.58 10.17
CA PRO A 101 -0.38 4.79 9.57
C PRO A 101 -0.41 4.72 8.04
N ARG A 102 -1.51 5.22 7.45
CA ARG A 102 -1.75 5.22 5.99
C ARG A 102 -1.23 6.51 5.35
N ASN A 103 -0.68 6.39 4.14
CA ASN A 103 -0.18 7.54 3.40
C ASN A 103 -1.32 8.50 3.03
N THR A 104 -1.13 9.81 3.27
CA THR A 104 -2.12 10.86 3.01
C THR A 104 -1.52 12.01 2.18
N PRO A 105 -1.79 12.07 0.86
CA PRO A 105 -1.22 13.09 -0.02
C PRO A 105 -1.71 14.51 0.29
N THR A 106 -2.84 14.66 0.99
CA THR A 106 -3.45 15.95 1.33
C THR A 106 -3.02 16.45 2.71
N SER A 107 -2.15 15.71 3.42
CA SER A 107 -1.81 15.96 4.82
C SER A 107 -3.05 15.99 5.72
N GLU A 108 -4.13 15.31 5.35
CA GLU A 108 -5.33 15.14 6.19
C GLU A 108 -5.29 13.79 6.88
N SER A 109 -5.86 13.67 8.08
CA SER A 109 -5.94 12.37 8.76
C SER A 109 -6.78 11.38 7.94
N VAL A 110 -6.41 10.11 7.95
CA VAL A 110 -7.16 9.07 7.22
C VAL A 110 -8.29 8.54 8.08
N GLN A 111 -9.49 8.42 7.50
CA GLN A 111 -10.67 7.95 8.23
C GLN A 111 -10.46 6.53 8.78
N TYR A 112 -10.93 6.30 10.00
CA TYR A 112 -10.93 5.00 10.66
C TYR A 112 -11.95 4.05 10.05
N CYS A 113 -11.65 2.76 10.05
CA CYS A 113 -12.67 1.76 9.78
C CYS A 113 -13.79 1.87 10.82
N GLN A 114 -15.03 1.73 10.36
CA GLN A 114 -16.25 1.78 11.19
C GLN A 114 -16.95 0.42 11.27
N GLN A 115 -16.23 -0.65 10.92
CA GLN A 115 -16.72 -2.02 10.94
C GLN A 115 -15.93 -2.81 11.97
N ALA A 116 -16.61 -3.73 12.66
CA ALA A 116 -15.93 -4.68 13.52
C ALA A 116 -14.98 -5.55 12.70
N PRO A 117 -13.79 -5.89 13.23
CA PRO A 117 -12.90 -6.84 12.57
C PRO A 117 -13.52 -8.24 12.55
N LYS A 118 -13.10 -9.05 11.58
CA LYS A 118 -13.51 -10.46 11.48
C LYS A 118 -12.85 -11.31 12.56
N ASN A 119 -11.59 -11.02 12.88
CA ASN A 119 -10.77 -11.73 13.86
C ASN A 119 -10.72 -10.95 15.17
N ALA A 120 -11.04 -11.63 16.28
CA ALA A 120 -11.10 -11.03 17.61
C ALA A 120 -9.74 -10.47 18.07
N GLU A 121 -8.64 -10.96 17.51
CA GLU A 121 -7.28 -10.49 17.73
C GLU A 121 -7.06 -9.02 17.30
N LEU A 122 -7.95 -8.46 16.46
CA LEU A 122 -7.93 -7.05 16.06
C LEU A 122 -8.92 -6.17 16.85
N ASN A 123 -9.67 -6.74 17.80
CA ASN A 123 -10.67 -5.98 18.55
C ASN A 123 -10.02 -4.79 19.27
N GLY A 124 -10.56 -3.59 19.03
CA GLY A 124 -10.07 -2.35 19.64
C GLY A 124 -8.79 -1.79 19.02
N LEU A 125 -8.22 -2.44 17.99
CA LEU A 125 -7.11 -1.91 17.21
C LEU A 125 -7.62 -0.99 16.10
N PHE A 126 -6.85 0.06 15.81
CA PHE A 126 -7.14 1.03 14.77
C PHE A 126 -5.84 1.72 14.32
N GLN A 127 -5.81 2.22 13.09
CA GLN A 127 -4.61 2.83 12.53
C GLN A 127 -4.12 4.05 13.34
N CYS A 128 -2.81 4.19 13.51
CA CYS A 128 -2.20 5.44 13.93
C CYS A 128 -2.31 6.47 12.79
N GLN A 129 -2.00 7.73 13.07
CA GLN A 129 -1.83 8.76 12.05
C GLN A 129 -0.38 9.25 12.02
N PHE A 130 0.04 9.83 10.90
CA PHE A 130 1.33 10.50 10.81
C PHE A 130 1.34 11.85 11.51
N GLN A 131 2.53 12.27 11.97
CA GLN A 131 2.72 13.58 12.57
C GLN A 131 2.44 14.72 11.58
N GLY A 132 2.75 14.53 10.30
CA GLY A 132 2.44 15.47 9.23
C GLY A 132 0.96 15.52 8.83
N ALA A 133 0.11 14.64 9.38
CA ALA A 133 -1.33 14.68 9.14
C ALA A 133 -2.03 15.70 10.06
N LYS A 134 -2.99 16.44 9.51
CA LYS A 134 -3.82 17.39 10.26
C LYS A 134 -4.68 16.64 11.26
N ALA A 135 -4.47 16.92 12.55
CA ALA A 135 -5.23 16.33 13.65
C ALA A 135 -6.72 16.72 13.65
N THR A 136 -7.09 17.84 13.02
CA THR A 136 -8.43 18.42 13.07
C THR A 136 -9.27 18.17 11.82
N THR A 137 -8.68 17.59 10.76
CA THR A 137 -9.35 17.39 9.47
C THR A 137 -8.94 16.07 8.86
N PHE A 138 -9.95 15.28 8.51
CA PHE A 138 -9.80 14.00 7.83
C PHE A 138 -10.00 14.15 6.32
N VAL A 139 -9.49 13.17 5.56
CA VAL A 139 -9.59 13.12 4.10
C VAL A 139 -11.01 13.44 3.64
N GLY A 140 -11.11 14.42 2.73
CA GLY A 140 -12.39 14.93 2.24
C GLY A 140 -12.98 16.06 3.09
N GLY A 141 -12.17 16.74 3.91
CA GLY A 141 -12.60 17.88 4.71
C GLY A 141 -13.50 17.51 5.90
N VAL A 142 -13.44 16.26 6.37
CA VAL A 142 -14.32 15.79 7.45
C VAL A 142 -13.77 16.23 8.81
N ALA A 143 -14.59 16.94 9.59
CA ALA A 143 -14.21 17.44 10.90
C ALA A 143 -14.16 16.33 11.96
N VAL A 144 -13.24 16.45 12.92
CA VAL A 144 -13.15 15.57 14.11
C VAL A 144 -14.50 15.49 14.82
N GLY A 145 -14.91 14.28 15.21
CA GLY A 145 -16.19 13.99 15.84
C GLY A 145 -17.27 13.48 14.87
N ALA A 146 -17.08 13.66 13.56
CA ALA A 146 -17.96 13.07 12.55
C ALA A 146 -17.72 11.57 12.37
N ALA A 147 -18.66 10.89 11.69
CA ALA A 147 -18.53 9.49 11.32
C ALA A 147 -17.22 9.21 10.57
N GLY A 148 -16.50 8.15 10.95
CA GLY A 148 -15.20 7.80 10.38
C GLY A 148 -14.00 8.55 10.99
N THR A 149 -14.22 9.52 11.88
CA THR A 149 -13.12 10.27 12.56
C THR A 149 -12.88 9.84 14.00
N ILE A 150 -13.74 8.96 14.52
CA ILE A 150 -13.59 8.29 15.82
C ILE A 150 -13.39 6.80 15.53
N PRO A 151 -12.40 6.13 16.12
CA PRO A 151 -12.20 4.70 15.90
C PRO A 151 -13.43 3.86 16.25
N PHE A 152 -13.61 2.74 15.56
CA PHE A 152 -14.70 1.83 15.84
C PHE A 152 -14.73 1.40 17.32
N GLY A 153 -15.91 1.42 17.93
CA GLY A 153 -16.09 1.09 19.35
C GLY A 153 -15.73 2.21 20.33
N GLN A 154 -15.19 3.34 19.85
CA GLN A 154 -14.93 4.52 20.67
C GLN A 154 -16.05 5.56 20.52
N THR A 155 -16.25 6.39 21.55
CA THR A 155 -17.26 7.46 21.56
C THR A 155 -16.66 8.86 21.57
N THR A 156 -15.35 8.97 21.78
CA THR A 156 -14.63 10.24 21.85
C THR A 156 -13.47 10.27 20.87
N PRO A 157 -13.13 11.45 20.29
CA PRO A 157 -11.89 11.62 19.56
C PRO A 157 -10.66 11.21 20.38
N LEU A 158 -9.61 10.82 19.67
CA LEU A 158 -8.37 10.39 20.30
C LEU A 158 -7.63 11.57 20.96
N SER A 159 -7.07 11.31 22.14
CA SER A 159 -6.22 12.23 22.88
C SER A 159 -5.03 11.46 23.46
N PRO A 160 -3.79 11.63 22.93
CA PRO A 160 -3.41 12.58 21.89
C PRO A 160 -3.98 12.22 20.50
N ALA A 161 -4.23 13.22 19.67
CA ALA A 161 -4.69 13.00 18.30
C ALA A 161 -3.65 12.21 17.48
N GLY A 162 -4.12 11.28 16.65
CA GLY A 162 -3.26 10.44 15.82
C GLY A 162 -2.59 9.27 16.53
N SER A 163 -2.81 9.10 17.84
CA SER A 163 -2.37 7.92 18.59
C SER A 163 -3.10 6.64 18.16
N CYS A 164 -2.60 5.51 18.61
CA CYS A 164 -3.15 4.18 18.42
C CYS A 164 -2.75 3.28 19.62
N PRO A 165 -3.36 2.11 19.81
CA PRO A 165 -2.99 1.23 20.92
C PRO A 165 -1.49 0.89 20.97
N ALA A 166 -0.85 0.65 19.82
CA ALA A 166 0.58 0.34 19.71
C ALA A 166 1.50 1.56 19.88
N ASN A 167 0.96 2.79 19.81
CA ASN A 167 1.70 4.03 20.08
C ASN A 167 0.79 5.05 20.80
N PRO A 168 0.57 4.89 22.12
CA PRO A 168 -0.40 5.70 22.86
C PRO A 168 0.05 7.14 23.09
N THR A 169 1.34 7.45 22.85
CA THR A 169 1.93 8.76 23.12
C THR A 169 1.64 9.81 22.05
N GLY A 170 1.15 9.41 20.86
CA GLY A 170 0.80 10.34 19.80
C GLY A 170 0.95 9.76 18.39
N PRO A 171 1.01 10.63 17.36
CA PRO A 171 1.17 10.20 15.99
C PRO A 171 2.57 9.63 15.73
N ILE A 172 2.70 8.91 14.62
CA ILE A 172 3.96 8.33 14.16
C ILE A 172 4.78 9.41 13.45
N PRO A 173 6.08 9.58 13.77
CA PRO A 173 6.93 10.51 13.04
C PRO A 173 6.94 10.23 11.53
N ASP A 174 6.96 11.30 10.73
CA ASP A 174 6.98 11.16 9.27
C ASP A 174 8.23 10.39 8.82
N GLY A 175 8.04 9.45 7.89
CA GLY A 175 9.11 8.59 7.38
C GLY A 175 9.46 7.39 8.26
N GLN A 176 8.87 7.23 9.45
CA GLN A 176 9.03 6.01 10.26
C GLN A 176 7.90 5.01 10.02
N GLN A 177 8.18 3.71 10.20
CA GLN A 177 7.16 2.65 10.22
C GLN A 177 6.79 2.33 11.66
N LEU A 178 5.52 2.00 11.92
CA LEU A 178 5.09 1.57 13.25
C LEU A 178 5.87 0.31 13.68
N SER A 179 6.07 -0.62 12.74
CA SER A 179 6.84 -1.85 12.97
C SER A 179 8.27 -1.61 13.43
N ASP A 180 8.87 -0.45 13.16
CA ASP A 180 10.26 -0.16 13.50
C ASP A 180 10.40 0.48 14.88
N ILE A 181 9.34 1.13 15.36
CA ILE A 181 9.34 1.82 16.65
C ILE A 181 8.71 1.00 17.78
N THR A 182 7.90 -0.01 17.44
CA THR A 182 7.28 -0.89 18.44
C THR A 182 7.26 -2.35 17.99
N GLN A 183 7.33 -3.21 18.99
CA GLN A 183 7.13 -4.64 18.90
C GLN A 183 5.91 -5.09 19.72
N ASP A 184 5.25 -4.15 20.39
CA ASP A 184 4.04 -4.38 21.15
C ASP A 184 2.84 -3.91 20.31
N PRO A 185 1.90 -4.81 19.95
CA PRO A 185 0.66 -4.42 19.28
C PRO A 185 -0.25 -3.57 20.17
N GLY A 186 0.09 -3.32 21.44
CA GLY A 186 -0.65 -2.43 22.33
C GLY A 186 -1.94 -3.05 22.86
N LEU A 187 -2.04 -4.37 22.91
CA LEU A 187 -3.24 -5.08 23.38
C LEU A 187 -3.56 -4.75 24.85
N ALA A 188 -2.55 -4.46 25.66
CA ALA A 188 -2.74 -3.99 27.05
C ALA A 188 -3.42 -2.61 27.13
N ASN A 189 -3.30 -1.80 26.08
CA ASN A 189 -3.90 -0.46 26.01
C ASN A 189 -5.35 -0.50 25.52
N VAL A 190 -5.77 -1.63 24.94
CA VAL A 190 -7.17 -1.90 24.65
C VAL A 190 -7.83 -2.24 25.99
N LYS A 191 -8.42 -1.23 26.64
CA LYS A 191 -9.24 -1.47 27.84
C LYS A 191 -10.29 -2.53 27.50
N GLY A 192 -10.17 -3.70 28.11
CA GLY A 192 -11.05 -4.85 27.92
C GLY A 192 -12.49 -4.52 28.32
N GLY A 193 -13.21 -3.83 27.45
CA GLY A 193 -14.62 -3.54 27.57
C GLY A 193 -15.45 -4.74 27.12
N SER A 194 -15.26 -5.89 27.77
CA SER A 194 -16.23 -6.99 27.88
C SER A 194 -15.55 -8.24 28.44
N SER A 195 -15.44 -8.30 29.77
CA SER A 195 -15.73 -9.57 30.44
C SER A 195 -17.24 -9.81 30.26
N ALA A 196 -17.64 -10.43 29.15
CA ALA A 196 -18.92 -11.11 29.11
C ALA A 196 -18.82 -12.24 30.14
N ALA A 197 -19.48 -12.04 31.29
CA ALA A 197 -19.55 -13.02 32.35
C ALA A 197 -20.09 -14.34 31.78
N ALA A 198 -19.31 -15.41 31.91
CA ALA A 198 -19.80 -16.77 31.72
C ALA A 198 -20.95 -17.02 32.72
N PRO A 199 -22.03 -17.74 32.33
CA PRO A 199 -23.11 -18.07 33.24
C PRO A 199 -22.57 -18.92 34.41
N PRO A 200 -23.09 -18.72 35.65
CA PRO A 200 -22.56 -19.39 36.83
C PRO A 200 -22.83 -20.89 36.77
N ALA A 201 -21.76 -21.69 36.81
CA ALA A 201 -21.83 -23.12 37.10
C ALA A 201 -22.07 -23.32 38.60
N ALA A 202 -23.00 -24.23 38.92
CA ALA A 202 -23.51 -24.49 40.27
C ALA A 202 -22.50 -25.16 41.21
N SER A 203 -22.64 -24.82 42.50
CA SER A 203 -21.88 -25.22 43.68
C SER A 203 -21.78 -26.72 43.99
N SER A 204 -20.64 -27.11 44.58
CA SER A 204 -20.44 -27.99 45.77
C SER A 204 -18.92 -28.22 45.94
N ALA A 205 -18.22 -28.26 47.09
CA ALA A 205 -18.42 -28.08 48.54
C ALA A 205 -16.99 -27.88 49.18
N PRO A 206 -16.83 -27.51 50.47
CA PRO A 206 -15.55 -27.13 51.14
C PRO A 206 -14.93 -28.34 51.92
N PRO A 207 -13.96 -28.26 52.89
CA PRO A 207 -13.15 -27.14 53.45
C PRO A 207 -11.64 -27.48 53.69
N SER A 208 -10.83 -26.54 54.20
CA SER A 208 -10.02 -26.69 55.46
C SER A 208 -8.99 -25.57 55.68
N ALA A 209 -8.71 -25.32 56.96
CA ALA A 209 -8.21 -24.08 57.56
C ALA A 209 -6.71 -24.09 57.97
N SER A 210 -6.29 -22.96 58.57
CA SER A 210 -5.08 -22.70 59.41
C SER A 210 -3.97 -21.90 58.69
N SER A 211 -3.32 -20.85 59.21
CA SER A 211 -3.20 -20.30 60.57
C SER A 211 -2.85 -18.80 60.53
N ALA A 212 -3.11 -18.13 61.65
CA ALA A 212 -2.86 -16.72 61.96
C ALA A 212 -1.39 -16.39 62.30
N VAL A 213 -1.00 -15.12 62.15
CA VAL A 213 -0.17 -14.37 63.13
C VAL A 213 -0.39 -12.86 63.00
N ALA A 214 -0.75 -12.26 64.14
CA ALA A 214 -0.72 -10.82 64.49
C ALA A 214 0.70 -10.46 65.00
N ALA A 215 1.17 -9.24 65.28
CA ALA A 215 0.83 -7.82 65.10
C ALA A 215 2.08 -7.03 65.59
N SER A 216 2.29 -5.78 65.16
CA SER A 216 2.69 -4.65 66.05
C SER A 216 2.94 -3.32 65.31
N SER A 217 2.04 -2.38 65.61
CA SER A 217 2.15 -0.94 65.89
C SER A 217 3.47 -0.18 65.70
N ALA A 218 3.39 0.98 65.00
CA ALA A 218 3.74 2.30 65.53
C ALA A 218 3.28 3.44 64.59
N ALA A 219 2.70 4.49 65.16
CA ALA A 219 2.31 5.79 64.57
C ALA A 219 2.95 6.90 65.43
N PRO A 220 2.71 8.24 65.27
CA PRO A 220 2.39 9.15 64.14
C PRO A 220 3.45 10.33 64.14
N PRO A 221 3.25 11.63 63.76
CA PRO A 221 2.05 12.39 63.32
C PRO A 221 2.27 13.49 62.24
N ALA A 222 1.23 14.36 62.10
CA ALA A 222 1.14 15.68 61.45
C ALA A 222 0.55 15.68 60.01
N ALA A 223 -0.33 16.59 59.57
CA ALA A 223 -1.06 17.70 60.18
C ALA A 223 -2.22 18.13 59.23
N SER A 224 -3.10 18.97 59.76
CA SER A 224 -4.34 19.56 59.25
C SER A 224 -4.28 20.35 57.93
N SER A 225 -5.48 20.56 57.35
CA SER A 225 -5.95 21.70 56.51
C SER A 225 -6.33 21.28 55.08
N ALA A 226 -7.37 21.77 54.43
CA ALA A 226 -8.54 22.59 54.76
C ALA A 226 -9.46 22.48 53.52
N ALA A 227 -10.78 22.39 53.75
CA ALA A 227 -11.79 22.38 52.70
C ALA A 227 -12.24 23.82 52.35
N PRO A 228 -12.65 24.06 51.10
CA PRO A 228 -13.73 25.00 50.82
C PRO A 228 -14.80 24.41 49.86
N PRO A 229 -15.96 25.08 49.68
CA PRO A 229 -17.26 24.43 49.69
C PRO A 229 -17.86 24.11 48.32
N ALA A 230 -18.80 23.18 48.37
CA ALA A 230 -19.76 22.86 47.32
C ALA A 230 -20.67 24.06 46.99
N ALA A 231 -20.73 24.41 45.71
CA ALA A 231 -21.77 25.26 45.15
C ALA A 231 -22.77 24.37 44.40
N THR A 232 -23.95 24.24 44.98
CA THR A 232 -25.15 23.67 44.38
C THR A 232 -25.75 24.68 43.40
N THR A 233 -25.76 24.36 42.11
CA THR A 233 -26.62 25.01 41.11
C THR A 233 -27.49 23.96 40.47
N ALA A 234 -28.77 23.96 40.86
CA ALA A 234 -29.84 23.27 40.19
C ALA A 234 -30.11 23.98 38.85
N VAL A 235 -30.06 23.24 37.74
CA VAL A 235 -30.55 23.70 36.45
C VAL A 235 -31.66 22.76 36.01
N ALA A 236 -32.80 23.38 35.71
CA ALA A 236 -34.08 22.74 35.42
C ALA A 236 -34.03 21.91 34.13
N SER A 237 -34.52 20.67 34.22
CA SER A 237 -34.90 19.84 33.08
C SER A 237 -36.04 20.49 32.30
N SER A 238 -35.76 20.96 31.10
CA SER A 238 -36.78 21.18 30.07
C SER A 238 -36.70 20.04 29.07
N ALA A 239 -37.67 19.13 29.15
CA ALA A 239 -37.90 18.07 28.18
C ALA A 239 -38.37 18.71 26.86
N ALA A 240 -37.50 18.76 25.86
CA ALA A 240 -37.86 19.10 24.49
C ALA A 240 -38.04 17.81 23.71
N ALA A 241 -39.26 17.62 23.19
CA ALA A 241 -39.68 16.49 22.39
C ALA A 241 -38.84 16.33 21.12
N ALA A 242 -38.43 15.09 20.83
CA ALA A 242 -37.74 14.71 19.62
C ALA A 242 -38.63 14.91 18.38
N PRO A 243 -38.17 15.63 17.34
CA PRO A 243 -38.84 15.61 16.04
C PRO A 243 -38.61 14.26 15.33
N PRO A 244 -39.56 13.79 14.50
CA PRO A 244 -39.49 12.49 13.87
C PRO A 244 -38.30 12.39 12.91
N ALA A 245 -37.66 11.22 12.92
CA ALA A 245 -36.56 10.84 12.04
C ALA A 245 -36.95 11.03 10.57
N SER A 246 -36.48 12.13 9.98
CA SER A 246 -36.46 12.30 8.53
C SER A 246 -35.39 11.36 7.97
N THR A 247 -35.83 10.37 7.21
CA THR A 247 -35.00 9.49 6.39
C THR A 247 -34.30 10.33 5.32
N CYS A 248 -33.18 10.94 5.69
CA CYS A 248 -32.21 11.47 4.72
C CYS A 248 -31.63 10.28 3.96
N ALA A 249 -32.24 9.96 2.84
CA ALA A 249 -31.61 9.22 1.77
C ALA A 249 -30.35 10.01 1.36
N VAL A 250 -29.21 9.65 1.95
CA VAL A 250 -27.90 10.08 1.48
C VAL A 250 -27.79 9.51 0.06
N LYS A 251 -28.13 10.36 -0.91
CA LYS A 251 -27.88 10.12 -2.32
C LYS A 251 -26.37 9.93 -2.42
N LYS A 252 -25.92 8.67 -2.44
CA LYS A 252 -24.53 8.27 -2.63
C LYS A 252 -24.08 8.86 -3.97
N ARG A 253 -23.63 10.12 -3.95
CA ARG A 253 -22.66 10.63 -4.90
C ARG A 253 -21.32 9.98 -4.53
N ARG A 254 -21.25 8.66 -4.70
CA ARG A 254 -20.01 8.04 -5.17
C ARG A 254 -19.85 8.62 -6.56
N GLY A 255 -19.33 9.84 -6.65
CA GLY A 255 -18.67 10.24 -7.88
C GLY A 255 -17.72 9.10 -8.15
N ALA A 256 -17.95 8.37 -9.24
CA ALA A 256 -17.02 7.34 -9.66
C ALA A 256 -15.69 8.09 -9.72
N MET A 257 -14.83 7.88 -8.72
CA MET A 257 -13.42 8.13 -8.91
C MET A 257 -13.12 7.23 -10.08
N LYS A 258 -13.11 7.82 -11.30
CA LYS A 258 -12.60 7.21 -12.53
C LYS A 258 -11.41 6.43 -12.03
N LYS A 259 -11.48 5.09 -12.08
CA LYS A 259 -10.40 4.22 -11.61
C LYS A 259 -9.14 4.89 -12.12
N ARG A 260 -8.41 5.55 -11.21
CA ARG A 260 -7.16 6.18 -11.61
C ARG A 260 -6.34 5.02 -12.15
N ILE A 261 -5.32 5.30 -12.94
CA ILE A 261 -4.42 4.29 -13.52
C ILE A 261 -3.63 3.51 -12.41
N ALA A 262 -4.14 3.49 -11.17
CA ALA A 262 -3.99 2.44 -10.17
C ALA A 262 -4.57 1.11 -10.71
N GLN A 263 -3.93 0.62 -11.75
CA GLN A 263 -3.95 -0.78 -12.11
C GLN A 263 -3.38 -1.62 -10.97
N ASP A 264 -3.78 -2.88 -10.98
CA ASP A 264 -3.14 -3.98 -10.26
C ASP A 264 -1.73 -4.26 -10.83
N THR A 265 -0.92 -3.21 -11.09
CA THR A 265 0.50 -3.36 -11.43
C THR A 265 1.26 -4.09 -10.33
N VAL A 266 0.67 -4.19 -9.14
CA VAL A 266 1.15 -5.03 -8.05
C VAL A 266 1.06 -6.52 -8.35
N ALA A 267 0.35 -6.96 -9.40
CA ALA A 267 0.39 -8.35 -9.86
C ALA A 267 1.53 -8.62 -10.87
N SER A 268 2.23 -7.59 -11.38
CA SER A 268 3.13 -7.79 -12.53
C SER A 268 4.41 -8.55 -12.21
N ALA A 269 4.87 -8.55 -10.95
CA ALA A 269 6.01 -9.33 -10.49
C ALA A 269 5.62 -10.72 -9.94
N THR A 270 4.32 -11.00 -9.75
CA THR A 270 3.84 -12.32 -9.27
C THR A 270 4.31 -13.46 -10.17
N PRO A 271 4.23 -13.37 -11.52
CA PRO A 271 4.75 -14.45 -12.37
C PRO A 271 6.25 -14.70 -12.19
N TRP A 272 7.04 -13.64 -11.94
CA TRP A 272 8.47 -13.78 -11.65
C TRP A 272 8.70 -14.47 -10.30
N GLU A 273 7.91 -14.10 -9.29
CA GLU A 273 7.94 -14.74 -7.97
C GLU A 273 7.61 -16.22 -8.05
N ASP A 274 6.55 -16.59 -8.78
CA ASP A 274 6.15 -18.00 -8.99
C ASP A 274 7.27 -18.81 -9.66
N ALA A 275 7.89 -18.25 -10.71
CA ALA A 275 9.04 -18.87 -11.38
C ALA A 275 10.24 -19.02 -10.44
N CYS A 276 10.48 -18.02 -9.60
CA CYS A 276 11.56 -18.01 -8.62
C CYS A 276 11.34 -19.05 -7.50
N THR A 277 10.12 -19.19 -6.99
CA THR A 277 9.75 -20.24 -6.03
C THR A 277 9.95 -21.62 -6.66
N LYS A 278 9.51 -21.82 -7.90
CA LYS A 278 9.71 -23.08 -8.64
C LYS A 278 11.18 -23.43 -8.86
N ALA A 279 12.04 -22.42 -9.02
CA ALA A 279 13.50 -22.59 -9.11
C ALA A 279 14.17 -22.89 -7.75
N GLY A 280 13.41 -23.06 -6.67
CA GLY A 280 13.91 -23.35 -5.32
C GLY A 280 14.39 -22.11 -4.57
N GLY A 281 13.98 -20.91 -4.99
CA GLY A 281 14.46 -19.64 -4.46
C GLY A 281 13.57 -18.95 -3.42
N ALA A 282 12.45 -19.56 -2.99
CA ALA A 282 11.32 -18.91 -2.32
C ALA A 282 11.70 -17.82 -1.30
N ASP A 283 12.60 -18.13 -0.35
CA ASP A 283 13.03 -17.20 0.71
C ASP A 283 13.69 -15.91 0.17
N LYS A 284 14.34 -15.99 -0.99
CA LYS A 284 15.00 -14.88 -1.67
C LYS A 284 14.07 -14.13 -2.63
N CYS A 285 13.03 -14.80 -3.15
CA CYS A 285 12.12 -14.24 -4.15
C CYS A 285 11.27 -13.12 -3.55
N ASN A 286 10.61 -13.42 -2.43
CA ASN A 286 9.59 -12.54 -1.89
C ASN A 286 10.12 -11.13 -1.53
N PRO A 287 11.27 -10.94 -0.87
CA PRO A 287 11.81 -9.61 -0.61
C PRO A 287 12.05 -8.78 -1.89
N ILE A 288 12.49 -9.45 -2.97
CA ILE A 288 12.73 -8.81 -4.28
C ILE A 288 11.40 -8.48 -4.95
N ALA A 289 10.43 -9.40 -4.96
CA ALA A 289 9.11 -9.17 -5.54
C ALA A 289 8.39 -8.01 -4.84
N VAL A 290 8.37 -7.99 -3.51
CA VAL A 290 7.82 -6.91 -2.69
C VAL A 290 8.47 -5.56 -3.00
N THR A 291 9.80 -5.54 -3.16
CA THR A 291 10.53 -4.33 -3.55
C THR A 291 10.15 -3.89 -4.95
N ALA A 292 10.12 -4.81 -5.92
CA ALA A 292 9.79 -4.56 -7.30
C ALA A 292 8.40 -3.93 -7.46
N PHE A 293 7.39 -4.42 -6.74
CA PHE A 293 6.05 -3.83 -6.73
C PHE A 293 6.05 -2.34 -6.36
N SER A 294 6.84 -1.95 -5.35
CA SER A 294 6.92 -0.56 -4.92
C SER A 294 7.50 0.37 -6.00
N THR A 295 8.29 -0.17 -6.94
CA THR A 295 8.94 0.60 -8.00
C THR A 295 7.99 0.98 -9.15
N LEU A 296 6.87 0.27 -9.27
CA LEU A 296 5.83 0.58 -10.25
C LEU A 296 4.91 1.72 -9.82
N LEU A 297 5.06 2.19 -8.58
CA LEU A 297 4.34 3.35 -8.08
C LEU A 297 4.89 4.64 -8.71
N ALA A 298 3.99 5.61 -8.90
CA ALA A 298 4.31 6.88 -9.55
C ALA A 298 5.42 7.69 -8.86
N ALA A 299 5.53 7.56 -7.54
CA ALA A 299 6.49 8.29 -6.73
C ALA A 299 7.86 7.58 -6.62
N ALA A 300 8.02 6.39 -7.21
CA ALA A 300 9.31 5.71 -7.20
C ALA A 300 10.34 6.45 -8.07
N ASP A 301 11.62 6.29 -7.73
CA ASP A 301 12.72 6.82 -8.52
C ASP A 301 12.63 6.31 -9.98
N PRO A 302 12.96 7.13 -11.01
CA PRO A 302 12.91 6.73 -12.42
C PRO A 302 13.66 5.43 -12.73
N CYS A 303 14.74 5.13 -11.99
CA CYS A 303 15.57 3.95 -12.20
C CYS A 303 15.29 2.79 -11.25
N ALA A 304 14.45 2.97 -10.22
CA ALA A 304 14.17 1.91 -9.23
C ALA A 304 13.60 0.64 -9.87
N GLN A 305 12.77 0.76 -10.91
CA GLN A 305 12.21 -0.39 -11.62
C GLN A 305 13.28 -1.19 -12.35
N GLN A 306 14.22 -0.50 -13.03
CA GLN A 306 15.35 -1.15 -13.69
C GLN A 306 16.27 -1.82 -12.66
N ASP A 307 16.60 -1.13 -11.57
CA ASP A 307 17.43 -1.68 -10.50
C ASP A 307 16.79 -2.92 -9.85
N SER A 308 15.45 -2.96 -9.75
CA SER A 308 14.71 -4.15 -9.28
C SER A 308 14.74 -5.29 -10.30
N ALA A 309 14.59 -5.00 -11.59
CA ALA A 309 14.74 -6.00 -12.64
C ALA A 309 16.17 -6.57 -12.70
N ASP A 310 17.18 -5.74 -12.46
CA ASP A 310 18.56 -6.17 -12.32
C ASP A 310 18.74 -7.13 -11.14
N ALA A 311 18.15 -6.82 -9.97
CA ALA A 311 18.17 -7.72 -8.82
C ALA A 311 17.44 -9.05 -9.08
N MET A 312 16.34 -9.02 -9.83
CA MET A 312 15.61 -10.21 -10.28
C MET A 312 16.48 -11.12 -11.16
N ILE A 313 17.23 -10.53 -12.10
CA ILE A 313 18.17 -11.26 -12.99
C ILE A 313 19.36 -11.80 -12.20
N ASP A 314 19.93 -11.01 -11.28
CA ASP A 314 21.02 -11.46 -10.41
C ASP A 314 20.64 -12.70 -9.61
N LEU A 315 19.40 -12.74 -9.07
CA LEU A 315 18.89 -13.93 -8.38
C LEU A 315 18.67 -15.09 -9.35
N ALA A 316 18.11 -14.85 -10.54
CA ALA A 316 17.94 -15.90 -11.55
C ALA A 316 19.26 -16.58 -11.92
N LYS A 317 20.35 -15.80 -12.04
CA LYS A 317 21.71 -16.29 -12.29
C LYS A 317 22.22 -17.15 -11.13
N GLN A 318 21.93 -16.78 -9.88
CA GLN A 318 22.25 -17.60 -8.71
C GLN A 318 21.46 -18.91 -8.66
N LEU A 319 20.24 -18.93 -9.19
CA LEU A 319 19.36 -20.10 -9.28
C LEU A 319 19.53 -20.84 -10.62
N ASN A 320 20.78 -21.09 -11.01
CA ASN A 320 21.16 -21.83 -12.22
C ASN A 320 20.78 -21.16 -13.56
N ASN A 321 20.76 -19.82 -13.62
CA ASN A 321 20.41 -19.06 -14.82
C ASN A 321 19.01 -19.43 -15.35
N ASP A 322 18.02 -19.47 -14.45
CA ASP A 322 16.65 -19.80 -14.83
C ASP A 322 16.12 -18.84 -15.92
N ALA A 323 15.83 -19.40 -17.10
CA ALA A 323 15.48 -18.62 -18.27
C ALA A 323 14.10 -17.94 -18.15
N ASP A 324 13.16 -18.57 -17.43
CA ASP A 324 11.83 -17.99 -17.20
C ASP A 324 11.93 -16.80 -16.27
N MET A 325 12.71 -16.89 -15.19
CA MET A 325 12.98 -15.75 -14.31
C MET A 325 13.62 -14.58 -15.06
N ILE A 326 14.63 -14.83 -15.90
CA ILE A 326 15.28 -13.78 -16.71
C ILE A 326 14.27 -13.12 -17.66
N ARG A 327 13.49 -13.92 -18.39
CA ARG A 327 12.45 -13.44 -19.30
C ARG A 327 11.40 -12.59 -18.58
N LEU A 328 10.96 -13.04 -17.41
CA LEU A 328 9.95 -12.32 -16.61
C LEU A 328 10.51 -11.03 -16.00
N ALA A 329 11.79 -10.99 -15.64
CA ALA A 329 12.46 -9.76 -15.23
C ALA A 329 12.56 -8.75 -16.38
N GLN A 330 12.82 -9.20 -17.61
CA GLN A 330 12.79 -8.35 -18.82
C GLN A 330 11.40 -7.78 -19.10
N ILE A 331 10.34 -8.57 -18.89
CA ILE A 331 8.95 -8.10 -18.97
C ILE A 331 8.68 -7.09 -17.86
N PHE A 332 9.09 -7.38 -16.63
CA PHE A 332 8.93 -6.47 -15.49
C PHE A 332 9.63 -5.12 -15.73
N ALA A 333 10.85 -5.11 -16.28
CA ALA A 333 11.59 -3.88 -16.61
C ALA A 333 10.84 -2.98 -17.61
N GLN A 334 10.01 -3.60 -18.45
CA GLN A 334 9.22 -2.91 -19.47
C GLN A 334 7.80 -2.58 -18.99
N GLN A 335 7.40 -3.05 -17.81
CA GLN A 335 6.05 -2.85 -17.31
C GLN A 335 5.74 -1.35 -17.15
N PRO A 336 4.61 -0.84 -17.68
CA PRO A 336 4.22 0.55 -17.47
C PRO A 336 4.03 0.87 -15.98
N ARG A 337 4.52 2.04 -15.58
CA ARG A 337 4.42 2.57 -14.21
C ARG A 337 3.11 3.33 -14.02
N ASN A 338 2.54 3.23 -12.82
CA ASN A 338 1.33 3.97 -12.46
C ASN A 338 1.61 5.49 -12.47
N THR A 339 0.63 6.29 -12.89
CA THR A 339 0.69 7.76 -12.93
C THR A 339 -0.63 8.39 -12.48
N PRO A 340 -0.66 9.14 -11.35
CA PRO A 340 -1.89 9.73 -10.82
C PRO A 340 -2.32 11.00 -11.57
N THR A 341 -1.43 11.58 -12.39
CA THR A 341 -1.64 12.84 -13.13
C THR A 341 -2.00 12.64 -14.59
N SER A 342 -2.18 11.39 -15.05
CA SER A 342 -2.36 11.07 -16.48
C SER A 342 -1.24 11.62 -17.37
N GLN A 343 -0.02 11.76 -16.83
CA GLN A 343 1.18 12.12 -17.57
C GLN A 343 2.08 10.89 -17.73
N ALA A 344 2.83 10.80 -18.83
CA ALA A 344 3.82 9.73 -19.00
C ALA A 344 4.89 9.78 -17.90
N VAL A 345 5.41 8.62 -17.52
CA VAL A 345 6.46 8.53 -16.50
C VAL A 345 7.83 8.60 -17.18
N VAL A 346 8.76 9.37 -16.61
CA VAL A 346 10.12 9.52 -17.15
C VAL A 346 10.87 8.19 -17.17
N TYR A 347 11.72 8.01 -18.16
CA TYR A 347 12.58 6.84 -18.36
C TYR A 347 13.81 6.89 -17.46
N CYS A 348 14.26 5.73 -17.01
CA CYS A 348 15.57 5.61 -16.40
C CYS A 348 16.66 6.07 -17.38
N GLN A 349 17.62 6.85 -16.90
CA GLN A 349 18.75 7.38 -17.68
C GLN A 349 20.09 6.73 -17.28
N LYS A 350 20.03 5.64 -16.50
CA LYS A 350 21.19 4.87 -16.05
C LYS A 350 21.27 3.60 -16.89
N ALA A 351 22.49 3.23 -17.29
CA ALA A 351 22.71 1.94 -17.95
C ALA A 351 22.32 0.78 -17.01
N PRO A 352 21.67 -0.28 -17.52
CA PRO A 352 21.38 -1.46 -16.72
C PRO A 352 22.66 -2.17 -16.28
N LYS A 353 22.61 -2.83 -15.11
CA LYS A 353 23.73 -3.64 -14.62
C LYS A 353 23.87 -4.93 -15.43
N ASN A 354 22.74 -5.58 -15.73
CA ASN A 354 22.67 -6.82 -16.47
C ASN A 354 22.47 -6.57 -17.97
N ALA A 355 23.24 -7.28 -18.80
CA ALA A 355 23.19 -7.14 -20.25
C ALA A 355 21.82 -7.52 -20.84
N GLU A 356 21.10 -8.40 -20.15
CA GLU A 356 19.75 -8.86 -20.48
C GLU A 356 18.71 -7.73 -20.50
N LEU A 357 19.00 -6.58 -19.87
CA LEU A 357 18.12 -5.39 -19.89
C LEU A 357 18.57 -4.31 -20.89
N GLN A 358 19.67 -4.51 -21.62
CA GLN A 358 20.16 -3.50 -22.58
C GLN A 358 19.12 -3.23 -23.68
N GLY A 359 18.82 -1.95 -23.90
CA GLY A 359 17.83 -1.51 -24.88
C GLY A 359 16.37 -1.71 -24.44
N LEU A 360 16.12 -2.22 -23.22
CA LEU A 360 14.79 -2.30 -22.65
C LEU A 360 14.44 -1.00 -21.92
N PHE A 361 13.17 -0.61 -21.99
CA PHE A 361 12.62 0.55 -21.30
C PHE A 361 11.12 0.36 -21.07
N GLN A 362 10.57 1.02 -20.06
CA GLN A 362 9.16 0.86 -19.71
C GLN A 362 8.22 1.32 -20.83
N CYS A 363 7.13 0.59 -21.05
CA CYS A 363 6.01 1.10 -21.84
C CYS A 363 5.30 2.23 -21.07
N GLN A 364 4.42 2.95 -21.76
CA GLN A 364 3.48 3.89 -21.12
C GLN A 364 2.06 3.34 -21.17
N PHE A 365 1.19 3.78 -20.25
CA PHE A 365 -0.24 3.49 -20.33
C PHE A 365 -0.93 4.37 -21.37
N GLN A 366 -1.97 3.84 -22.03
CA GLN A 366 -2.75 4.55 -23.03
C GLN A 366 -3.47 5.78 -22.45
N GLY A 367 -3.91 5.69 -21.19
CA GLY A 367 -4.52 6.80 -20.45
C GLY A 367 -3.53 7.86 -19.97
N ALA A 368 -2.22 7.63 -20.12
CA ALA A 368 -1.20 8.64 -19.88
C ALA A 368 -0.99 9.52 -21.13
N SER A 369 -0.66 10.79 -20.92
CA SER A 369 -0.26 11.71 -21.99
C SER A 369 1.00 11.19 -22.65
N GLN A 370 0.95 11.01 -23.97
CA GLN A 370 2.09 10.56 -24.78
C GLN A 370 3.01 11.71 -25.20
N THR A 371 2.67 12.94 -24.86
CA THR A 371 3.41 14.15 -25.24
C THR A 371 3.87 14.96 -24.02
N THR A 372 3.39 14.63 -22.83
CA THR A 372 3.72 15.32 -21.57
C THR A 372 4.03 14.31 -20.49
N PHE A 373 5.25 14.40 -19.97
CA PHE A 373 5.73 13.57 -18.88
C PHE A 373 5.48 14.23 -17.52
N VAL A 374 5.59 13.44 -16.46
CA VAL A 374 5.52 13.90 -15.07
C VAL A 374 6.41 15.12 -14.86
N GLY A 375 5.88 16.13 -14.16
CA GLY A 375 6.55 17.43 -14.00
C GLY A 375 6.35 18.38 -15.18
N GLY A 376 5.49 18.06 -16.14
CA GLY A 376 5.19 18.92 -17.30
C GLY A 376 6.28 18.91 -18.37
N LEU A 377 7.14 17.88 -18.37
CA LEU A 377 8.25 17.78 -19.32
C LEU A 377 7.73 17.42 -20.72
N ALA A 378 8.19 18.15 -21.73
CA ALA A 378 7.89 17.85 -23.13
C ALA A 378 8.80 16.73 -23.66
N VAL A 379 8.32 16.00 -24.67
CA VAL A 379 9.12 15.00 -25.40
C VAL A 379 10.43 15.64 -25.91
N GLY A 380 11.55 14.98 -25.66
CA GLY A 380 12.90 15.47 -25.98
C GLY A 380 13.63 16.10 -24.79
N ALA A 381 12.92 16.44 -23.70
CA ALA A 381 13.56 16.86 -22.46
C ALA A 381 14.35 15.70 -21.80
N PRO A 382 15.34 15.99 -20.93
CA PRO A 382 16.04 14.96 -20.17
C PRO A 382 15.07 14.03 -19.43
N GLY A 383 15.30 12.71 -19.52
CA GLY A 383 14.41 11.71 -18.93
C GLY A 383 13.19 11.33 -19.78
N THR A 384 12.91 12.01 -20.90
CA THR A 384 11.76 11.69 -21.78
C THR A 384 12.13 10.86 -23.01
N ILE A 385 13.44 10.63 -23.22
CA ILE A 385 13.96 9.70 -24.23
C ILE A 385 14.57 8.51 -23.47
N PRO A 386 14.26 7.26 -23.82
CA PRO A 386 14.86 6.09 -23.17
C PRO A 386 16.39 6.09 -23.25
N PHE A 387 17.03 5.55 -22.21
CA PHE A 387 18.48 5.42 -22.19
C PHE A 387 19.01 4.69 -23.44
N GLY A 388 20.07 5.22 -24.04
CA GLY A 388 20.68 4.66 -25.24
C GLY A 388 19.98 5.03 -26.55
N LEU A 389 18.81 5.68 -26.52
CA LEU A 389 18.16 6.22 -27.72
C LEU A 389 18.50 7.69 -27.92
N THR A 390 18.53 8.12 -29.18
CA THR A 390 18.77 9.51 -29.59
C THR A 390 17.51 10.24 -30.01
N ALA A 391 16.38 9.53 -30.13
CA ALA A 391 15.10 10.06 -30.55
C ALA A 391 13.97 9.50 -29.67
N ALA A 392 12.86 10.24 -29.64
CA ALA A 392 11.66 9.81 -28.96
C ALA A 392 11.10 8.51 -29.56
N VAL A 393 10.45 7.72 -28.71
CA VAL A 393 9.85 6.45 -29.10
C VAL A 393 8.70 6.69 -30.09
N SER A 394 8.66 5.91 -31.17
CA SER A 394 7.60 5.94 -32.18
C SER A 394 7.14 4.50 -32.49
N PRO A 395 5.87 4.14 -32.25
CA PRO A 395 4.78 4.97 -31.73
C PRO A 395 5.03 5.46 -30.29
N ALA A 396 4.51 6.63 -29.94
CA ALA A 396 4.68 7.18 -28.60
C ALA A 396 4.08 6.25 -27.53
N GLY A 397 4.80 6.03 -26.43
CA GLY A 397 4.40 5.14 -25.35
C GLY A 397 4.67 3.65 -25.57
N SER A 398 5.18 3.26 -26.74
CA SER A 398 5.59 1.87 -27.01
C SER A 398 6.86 1.49 -26.24
N CYS A 399 7.18 0.20 -26.31
CA CYS A 399 8.37 -0.42 -25.71
C CYS A 399 8.73 -1.66 -26.55
N PRO A 400 9.92 -2.26 -26.37
CA PRO A 400 10.30 -3.46 -27.14
C PRO A 400 9.30 -4.63 -27.04
N ALA A 401 8.67 -4.82 -25.88
CA ALA A 401 7.64 -5.85 -25.66
C ALA A 401 6.25 -5.49 -26.21
N SER A 402 5.98 -4.22 -26.52
CA SER A 402 4.73 -3.75 -27.14
C SER A 402 5.06 -2.68 -28.20
N PRO A 403 5.59 -3.09 -29.35
CA PRO A 403 6.05 -2.15 -30.39
C PRO A 403 4.90 -1.40 -31.07
N ALA A 404 3.67 -1.90 -30.95
CA ALA A 404 2.49 -1.31 -31.58
C ALA A 404 2.01 -0.02 -30.90
N GLY A 405 2.45 0.28 -29.68
CA GLY A 405 2.00 1.46 -28.93
C GLY A 405 1.92 1.23 -27.43
N PRO A 406 1.28 2.18 -26.71
CA PRO A 406 1.13 2.12 -25.26
C PRO A 406 0.22 0.96 -24.85
N ILE A 407 0.37 0.54 -23.60
CA ILE A 407 -0.45 -0.54 -23.02
C ILE A 407 -1.82 0.02 -22.63
N SER A 408 -2.89 -0.67 -23.02
CA SER A 408 -4.25 -0.27 -22.62
C SER A 408 -4.41 -0.25 -21.10
N ASP A 409 -5.14 0.75 -20.60
CA ASP A 409 -5.46 0.86 -19.18
C ASP A 409 -6.16 -0.41 -18.69
N GLY A 410 -5.70 -0.94 -17.56
CA GLY A 410 -6.20 -2.20 -17.00
C GLY A 410 -5.44 -3.46 -17.43
N LYS A 411 -4.54 -3.40 -18.42
CA LYS A 411 -3.74 -4.55 -18.89
C LYS A 411 -2.30 -4.54 -18.36
N GLN A 412 -1.79 -5.70 -17.96
CA GLN A 412 -0.37 -5.88 -17.68
C GLN A 412 0.39 -6.29 -18.93
N LEU A 413 1.69 -5.98 -18.99
CA LEU A 413 2.53 -6.43 -20.10
C LEU A 413 2.67 -7.96 -20.10
N VAL A 414 2.67 -8.57 -18.92
CA VAL A 414 2.69 -10.03 -18.78
C VAL A 414 1.46 -10.68 -19.40
N ASP A 415 0.28 -10.06 -19.31
CA ASP A 415 -0.95 -10.57 -19.94
C ASP A 415 -0.85 -10.60 -21.47
N ILE A 416 -0.13 -9.65 -22.05
CA ILE A 416 0.00 -9.47 -23.50
C ILE A 416 1.08 -10.38 -24.06
N THR A 417 2.22 -10.46 -23.36
CA THR A 417 3.41 -11.21 -23.81
C THR A 417 3.31 -12.72 -23.57
N GLN A 418 2.45 -13.16 -22.64
CA GLN A 418 2.20 -14.58 -22.38
C GLN A 418 1.04 -15.16 -23.19
N GLN A 419 0.31 -14.35 -23.98
CA GLN A 419 -0.60 -14.95 -24.94
C GLN A 419 0.23 -15.85 -25.87
N PRO A 420 -0.11 -17.16 -25.98
CA PRO A 420 0.59 -18.04 -26.90
C PRO A 420 0.49 -17.35 -28.26
N LYS A 421 1.64 -16.91 -28.79
CA LYS A 421 1.75 -16.33 -30.12
C LYS A 421 1.05 -17.33 -31.02
N ALA A 422 -0.17 -17.00 -31.47
CA ALA A 422 -0.99 -17.94 -32.21
C ALA A 422 -0.13 -18.45 -33.35
N THR A 423 0.32 -19.70 -33.23
CA THR A 423 1.13 -20.36 -34.23
C THR A 423 0.21 -20.62 -35.40
N GLY A 424 0.12 -19.68 -36.32
CA GLY A 424 -0.70 -19.86 -37.51
C GLY A 424 -1.00 -18.57 -38.25
N GLY A 425 -0.24 -18.33 -39.33
CA GLY A 425 -0.61 -17.34 -40.32
C GLY A 425 0.58 -16.79 -41.09
N ALA A 426 1.27 -17.65 -41.85
CA ALA A 426 2.08 -17.16 -42.96
C ALA A 426 1.20 -16.27 -43.84
N ALA A 427 1.58 -15.01 -43.99
CA ALA A 427 0.94 -14.07 -44.89
C ALA A 427 1.13 -14.56 -46.34
N ALA A 428 0.17 -15.33 -46.84
CA ALA A 428 -0.07 -15.47 -48.26
C ALA A 428 -0.94 -14.28 -48.69
N ALA A 429 -0.40 -13.43 -49.54
CA ALA A 429 -1.15 -12.46 -50.30
C ALA A 429 -2.17 -13.18 -51.19
N GLY A 430 -3.44 -12.78 -51.13
CA GLY A 430 -4.44 -13.27 -52.08
C GLY A 430 -5.88 -12.92 -51.74
N GLY A 431 -6.43 -11.91 -52.41
CA GLY A 431 -7.75 -11.98 -53.05
C GLY A 431 -8.99 -11.70 -52.21
N ASP A 432 -9.74 -10.70 -52.66
CA ASP A 432 -11.16 -10.42 -52.38
C ASP A 432 -12.06 -11.65 -52.17
N ASN A 433 -12.96 -11.59 -51.18
CA ASN A 433 -14.38 -11.40 -51.49
C ASN A 433 -15.27 -11.12 -50.26
N SER A 434 -16.28 -10.31 -50.55
CA SER A 434 -17.41 -9.91 -49.73
C SER A 434 -18.31 -11.07 -49.29
N ALA A 435 -18.80 -11.08 -48.05
CA ALA A 435 -20.12 -11.62 -47.70
C ALA A 435 -20.60 -11.21 -46.29
N THR A 436 -21.87 -10.84 -46.26
CA THR A 436 -22.79 -10.39 -45.21
C THR A 436 -23.23 -11.44 -44.19
N GLY A 437 -23.69 -10.99 -43.02
CA GLY A 437 -24.65 -11.66 -42.12
C GLY A 437 -24.03 -12.21 -40.84
N GLY A 438 -24.61 -12.12 -39.64
CA GLY A 438 -25.89 -11.61 -39.17
C GLY A 438 -25.88 -11.76 -37.63
N ALA A 439 -26.61 -10.89 -36.94
CA ALA A 439 -26.73 -10.87 -35.48
C ALA A 439 -27.81 -11.86 -34.98
N ALA A 440 -27.53 -12.53 -33.86
CA ALA A 440 -28.51 -13.14 -32.95
C ALA A 440 -27.80 -13.24 -31.57
N ASP A 441 -28.11 -12.42 -30.59
CA ASP A 441 -29.26 -12.46 -29.64
C ASP A 441 -29.21 -13.68 -28.70
N CYS A 442 -28.90 -13.41 -27.42
CA CYS A 442 -28.93 -14.37 -26.31
C CYS A 442 -30.04 -13.95 -25.34
N ALA A 443 -31.03 -14.83 -25.16
CA ALA A 443 -32.03 -14.74 -24.10
C ALA A 443 -31.52 -15.43 -22.82
N GLU A 444 -31.78 -14.77 -21.70
CA GLU A 444 -31.69 -15.28 -20.32
C GLU A 444 -32.74 -16.36 -20.05
N GLU A 445 -32.37 -17.38 -19.27
CA GLU A 445 -33.22 -18.00 -18.25
C GLU A 445 -32.59 -17.79 -16.87
#